data_AF-A0A3D3ZPV9-F1
#
_entry.id   AF-A0A3D3ZPV9-F1
#
_cell.length_a   1.000
_cell.length_b   1.000
_cell.length_c   1.000
_cell.angle_alpha   90.00
_cell.angle_beta   90.00
_cell.angle_gamma   90.00
#
_symmetry.space_group_name_H-M   'P 1'
#
loop_
_entity.id
_entity.type
_entity.pdbx_description
1 polymer ?
#
loop_
_entity_poly.entity_id
_entity_poly.type
_entity_poly.pdbx_seq_one_letter_code
_entity_poly.pdbx_strand_id
1 'polypeptide(L)'
;EYIRSVAIPVEDKKQIVQIASISAADEQIGNLIADVMDRVGKEGVITVEASRGINFETEYVEGMQVDKGYISAYFVTNAEKMEASIENPYILITDKKISAVQDILPVVEKMVQQGRREVVIIAEDVDGEALATLVVNKLRGILNVLAVKA
;
A
#
# COMPACT_ATOMS: atom_id res chain seq x y z
N GLU A 1 5.35 -32.60 -2.17
CA GLU A 1 4.60 -33.34 -1.13
C GLU A 1 5.40 -33.55 0.14
N TYR A 2 6.61 -34.11 0.08
CA TYR A 2 7.46 -34.36 1.26
C TYR A 2 7.64 -33.15 2.21
N ILE A 3 7.90 -31.95 1.68
CA ILE A 3 8.04 -30.73 2.50
C ILE A 3 6.76 -30.42 3.29
N ARG A 4 5.58 -30.63 2.69
CA ARG A 4 4.30 -30.42 3.39
C ARG A 4 4.07 -31.48 4.47
N SER A 5 4.51 -32.73 4.26
CA SER A 5 4.34 -33.79 5.26
C SER A 5 5.26 -33.64 6.48
N VAL A 6 6.36 -32.91 6.36
CA VAL A 6 7.27 -32.61 7.47
C VAL A 6 7.13 -31.18 8.00
N ALA A 7 6.18 -30.40 7.48
CA ALA A 7 5.95 -29.04 7.92
C ALA A 7 5.36 -29.04 9.33
N ILE A 8 5.87 -28.15 10.17
CA ILE A 8 5.39 -27.96 11.55
C ILE A 8 4.61 -26.65 11.58
N PRO A 9 3.33 -26.66 12.02
CA PRO A 9 2.56 -25.44 12.21
C PRO A 9 3.24 -24.49 13.22
N VAL A 10 3.11 -23.18 12.97
CA VAL A 10 3.58 -22.13 13.87
C VAL A 10 2.42 -21.72 14.78
N GLU A 11 2.50 -22.15 16.03
CA GLU A 11 1.41 -22.04 17.01
C GLU A 11 1.70 -20.98 18.06
N ASP A 12 2.97 -20.83 18.45
CA ASP A 12 3.36 -19.95 19.55
C ASP A 12 4.32 -18.82 19.14
N LYS A 13 4.40 -17.81 20.03
CA LYS A 13 5.27 -16.64 19.87
C LYS A 13 6.76 -17.01 19.82
N LYS A 14 7.19 -18.06 20.53
CA LYS A 14 8.61 -18.46 20.56
C LYS A 14 9.06 -18.97 19.19
N GLN A 15 8.22 -19.74 18.52
CA GLN A 15 8.47 -20.18 17.14
C GLN A 15 8.56 -18.99 16.19
N ILE A 16 7.68 -17.97 16.36
CA ILE A 16 7.75 -16.73 15.57
C ILE A 16 9.08 -16.01 15.81
N VAL A 17 9.50 -15.81 17.07
CA VAL A 17 10.81 -15.21 17.41
C VAL A 17 11.93 -15.99 16.72
N GLN A 18 11.95 -17.31 16.86
CA GLN A 18 13.00 -18.14 16.28
C GLN A 18 13.10 -17.99 14.76
N ILE A 19 11.97 -18.05 14.05
CA ILE A 19 11.93 -17.92 12.59
C ILE A 19 12.39 -16.53 12.17
N ALA A 20 11.87 -15.48 12.82
CA ALA A 20 12.19 -14.10 12.52
C ALA A 20 13.67 -13.80 12.81
N SER A 21 14.23 -14.28 13.93
CA SER A 21 15.64 -14.14 14.28
C SER A 21 16.56 -14.83 13.28
N ILE A 22 16.20 -16.03 12.81
CA ILE A 22 16.98 -16.73 11.78
C ILE A 22 16.92 -15.96 10.46
N SER A 23 15.75 -15.46 10.06
CA SER A 23 15.58 -14.72 8.81
C SER A 23 16.30 -13.37 8.81
N ALA A 24 16.32 -12.69 9.96
CA ALA A 24 16.98 -11.40 10.13
C ALA A 24 18.47 -11.51 10.48
N ALA A 25 18.94 -12.72 10.85
CA ALA A 25 20.23 -12.96 11.48
C ALA A 25 20.45 -12.09 12.75
N ASP A 26 19.37 -11.73 13.44
CA ASP A 26 19.37 -10.81 14.58
C ASP A 26 18.26 -11.18 15.58
N GLU A 27 18.66 -11.46 16.82
CA GLU A 27 17.73 -11.85 17.88
C GLU A 27 16.83 -10.68 18.32
N GLN A 28 17.33 -9.46 18.33
CA GLN A 28 16.56 -8.27 18.71
C GLN A 28 15.44 -8.00 17.70
N ILE A 29 15.74 -8.13 16.40
CA ILE A 29 14.74 -7.99 15.32
C ILE A 29 13.67 -9.09 15.42
N GLY A 30 14.08 -10.34 15.70
CA GLY A 30 13.10 -11.43 15.83
C GLY A 30 12.14 -11.25 17.01
N ASN A 31 12.63 -10.76 18.14
CA ASN A 31 11.78 -10.40 19.28
C ASN A 31 10.82 -9.26 18.93
N LEU A 32 11.32 -8.21 18.26
CA LEU A 32 10.50 -7.08 17.83
C LEU A 32 9.36 -7.51 16.91
N ILE A 33 9.64 -8.33 15.89
CA ILE A 33 8.63 -8.84 14.95
C ILE A 33 7.57 -9.66 15.71
N ALA A 34 7.99 -10.53 16.63
CA ALA A 34 7.07 -11.36 17.39
C ALA A 34 6.17 -10.53 18.32
N ASP A 35 6.69 -9.47 18.95
CA ASP A 35 5.91 -8.54 19.77
C ASP A 35 4.88 -7.77 18.95
N VAL A 36 5.26 -7.32 17.75
CA VAL A 36 4.32 -6.64 16.83
C VAL A 36 3.24 -7.61 16.34
N MET A 37 3.61 -8.82 15.91
CA MET A 37 2.65 -9.83 15.43
C MET A 37 1.65 -10.26 16.52
N ASP A 38 2.09 -10.36 17.77
CA ASP A 38 1.24 -10.71 18.92
C ASP A 38 0.18 -9.64 19.17
N ARG A 39 0.53 -8.36 18.98
CA ARG A 39 -0.37 -7.22 19.19
C ARG A 39 -1.28 -6.92 17.99
N VAL A 40 -0.78 -7.10 16.78
CA VAL A 40 -1.50 -6.86 15.51
C VAL A 40 -2.38 -8.06 15.12
N GLY A 41 -2.06 -9.25 15.62
CA GLY A 41 -2.72 -10.50 15.27
C GLY A 41 -2.15 -11.13 14.00
N LYS A 42 -2.40 -12.43 13.77
CA LYS A 42 -1.83 -13.19 12.65
C LYS A 42 -2.21 -12.65 11.26
N GLU A 43 -3.35 -11.97 11.16
CA GLU A 43 -3.90 -11.42 9.91
C GLU A 43 -3.66 -9.91 9.74
N GLY A 44 -3.04 -9.26 10.73
CA GLY A 44 -2.83 -7.83 10.65
C GLY A 44 -1.58 -7.46 9.85
N VAL A 45 -1.56 -6.22 9.37
CA VAL A 45 -0.56 -5.73 8.40
C VAL A 45 0.61 -5.08 9.12
N ILE A 46 1.82 -5.47 8.75
CA ILE A 46 3.06 -4.91 9.28
C ILE A 46 3.81 -4.24 8.14
N THR A 47 4.10 -2.95 8.31
CA THR A 47 4.89 -2.15 7.37
C THR A 47 6.19 -1.74 8.03
N VAL A 48 7.28 -1.70 7.27
CA VAL A 48 8.60 -1.26 7.74
C VAL A 48 8.99 0.03 7.04
N GLU A 49 9.31 1.05 7.82
CA GLU A 49 9.76 2.36 7.34
C GLU A 49 11.19 2.67 7.81
N ALA A 50 11.93 3.43 7.01
CA ALA A 50 13.29 3.85 7.36
C ALA A 50 13.25 5.04 8.32
N SER A 51 13.59 4.81 9.60
CA SER A 51 13.75 5.89 10.59
C SER A 51 15.15 6.52 10.52
N ARG A 52 15.22 7.81 10.86
CA ARG A 52 16.48 8.55 11.05
C ARG A 52 17.05 8.40 12.47
N GLY A 53 16.31 7.75 13.38
CA GLY A 53 16.74 7.46 14.74
C GLY A 53 17.73 6.30 14.82
N ILE A 54 18.38 6.17 15.99
CA ILE A 54 19.30 5.06 16.29
C ILE A 54 18.52 3.85 16.84
N ASN A 55 17.32 4.07 17.36
CA ASN A 55 16.47 3.05 17.98
C ASN A 55 15.40 2.56 17.00
N PHE A 56 15.01 1.30 17.16
CA PHE A 56 13.79 0.78 16.55
C PHE A 56 12.56 1.36 17.26
N GLU A 57 11.60 1.83 16.48
CA GLU A 57 10.33 2.37 16.96
C GLU A 57 9.18 1.53 16.41
N THR A 58 8.11 1.38 17.20
CA THR A 58 6.89 0.71 16.75
C THR A 58 5.72 1.66 16.91
N GLU A 59 5.04 1.93 15.80
CA GLU A 59 3.82 2.74 15.78
C GLU A 59 2.66 1.87 15.33
N TYR A 60 1.54 1.99 16.04
CA TYR A 60 0.30 1.29 15.70
C TYR A 60 -0.65 2.33 15.10
N VAL A 61 -0.96 2.15 13.83
CA VAL A 61 -1.85 3.05 13.08
C VAL A 61 -3.15 2.32 12.75
N GLU A 62 -4.27 3.04 12.85
CA GLU A 62 -5.53 2.57 12.27
C GLU A 62 -5.46 2.74 10.76
N GLY A 63 -5.72 1.65 10.04
CA GLY A 63 -5.63 1.62 8.59
C GLY A 63 -6.37 0.42 8.00
N MET A 64 -6.35 0.31 6.69
CA MET A 64 -7.00 -0.77 5.97
C MET A 64 -6.15 -1.18 4.78
N GLN A 65 -6.07 -2.50 4.55
CA GLN A 65 -5.53 -3.08 3.33
C GLN A 65 -6.69 -3.64 2.49
N VAL A 66 -6.57 -3.49 1.17
CA VAL A 66 -7.51 -4.05 0.20
C VAL A 66 -6.76 -4.97 -0.75
N ASP A 67 -7.37 -6.09 -1.16
CA ASP A 67 -6.78 -7.08 -2.08
C ASP A 67 -6.87 -6.63 -3.55
N LYS A 68 -6.56 -5.35 -3.79
CA LYS A 68 -6.66 -4.69 -5.09
C LYS A 68 -5.46 -3.78 -5.28
N GLY A 69 -4.74 -4.01 -6.39
CA GLY A 69 -3.58 -3.20 -6.77
C GLY A 69 -3.96 -2.00 -7.64
N TYR A 70 -2.92 -1.31 -8.13
CA TYR A 70 -3.08 -0.26 -9.13
C TYR A 70 -3.70 -0.82 -10.43
N ILE A 71 -4.67 -0.09 -11.00
CA ILE A 71 -5.30 -0.45 -12.28
C ILE A 71 -4.30 -0.35 -13.45
N SER A 72 -3.26 0.47 -13.31
CA SER A 72 -2.23 0.66 -14.33
C SER A 72 -0.83 0.69 -13.73
N ALA A 73 0.11 -0.02 -14.35
CA ALA A 73 1.53 -0.02 -13.96
C ALA A 73 2.18 1.37 -14.10
N TYR A 74 1.58 2.28 -14.87
CA TYR A 74 2.06 3.67 -14.97
C TYR A 74 1.86 4.48 -13.69
N PHE A 75 1.10 3.98 -12.71
CA PHE A 75 0.98 4.61 -11.40
C PHE A 75 2.11 4.27 -10.43
N VAL A 76 2.96 3.29 -10.77
CA VAL A 76 4.14 2.90 -9.98
C VAL A 76 5.06 4.11 -9.75
N THR A 77 5.45 4.32 -8.50
CA THR A 77 6.42 5.35 -8.09
C THR A 77 7.79 4.77 -7.81
N ASN A 78 7.85 3.50 -7.39
CA ASN A 78 9.09 2.76 -7.22
C ASN A 78 9.11 1.58 -8.20
N ALA A 79 9.84 1.76 -9.31
CA ALA A 79 9.95 0.75 -10.37
C ALA A 79 10.76 -0.49 -9.97
N GLU A 80 11.62 -0.40 -8.95
CA GLU A 80 12.39 -1.55 -8.46
C GLU A 80 11.51 -2.50 -7.66
N LYS A 81 10.66 -1.94 -6.79
CA LYS A 81 9.73 -2.71 -5.96
C LYS A 81 8.38 -2.97 -6.63
N MET A 82 8.10 -2.30 -7.75
CA MET A 82 6.78 -2.27 -8.39
C MET A 82 5.68 -1.79 -7.43
N GLU A 83 5.97 -0.70 -6.70
CA GLU A 83 5.08 -0.11 -5.69
C GLU A 83 4.62 1.29 -6.10
N ALA A 84 3.40 1.64 -5.72
CA ALA A 84 2.86 2.98 -5.81
C ALA A 84 2.67 3.56 -4.41
N SER A 85 3.44 4.60 -4.08
CA SER A 85 3.37 5.32 -2.81
C SER A 85 2.95 6.77 -3.05
N ILE A 86 1.91 7.20 -2.35
CA ILE A 86 1.40 8.57 -2.41
C ILE A 86 1.26 9.09 -0.99
N GLU A 87 2.04 10.11 -0.67
CA GLU A 87 2.01 10.74 0.65
C GLU A 87 0.89 11.78 0.74
N ASN A 88 0.16 11.78 1.86
CA ASN A 88 -0.92 12.73 2.15
C ASN A 88 -1.93 12.96 1.00
N PRO A 89 -2.47 11.91 0.37
CA PRO A 89 -3.37 12.06 -0.76
C PRO A 89 -4.76 12.54 -0.34
N TYR A 90 -5.46 13.18 -1.28
CA TYR A 90 -6.91 13.14 -1.27
C TYR A 90 -7.40 11.76 -1.68
N ILE A 91 -8.41 11.23 -0.99
CA ILE A 91 -9.03 9.94 -1.31
C ILE A 91 -10.41 10.22 -1.93
N LEU A 92 -10.56 9.94 -3.22
CA LEU A 92 -11.83 9.97 -3.93
C LEU A 92 -12.43 8.56 -3.92
N ILE A 93 -13.64 8.43 -3.36
CA ILE A 93 -14.35 7.14 -3.26
C ILE A 93 -15.68 7.26 -3.98
N THR A 94 -15.98 6.31 -4.85
CA THR A 94 -17.27 6.22 -5.55
C THR A 94 -17.63 4.76 -5.82
N ASP A 95 -18.92 4.44 -5.85
CA ASP A 95 -19.46 3.12 -6.22
C ASP A 95 -19.71 2.99 -7.73
N LYS A 96 -19.41 4.06 -8.50
CA LYS A 96 -19.60 4.10 -9.95
C LYS A 96 -18.31 3.82 -10.70
N LYS A 97 -18.46 3.17 -11.84
CA LYS A 97 -17.43 3.15 -12.88
C LYS A 97 -17.12 4.55 -13.41
N ILE A 98 -15.83 4.85 -13.58
CA ILE A 98 -15.30 6.10 -14.14
C ILE A 98 -14.69 5.79 -15.51
N SER A 99 -15.43 6.12 -16.58
CA SER A 99 -14.98 5.92 -17.96
C SER A 99 -14.67 7.23 -18.69
N ALA A 100 -15.27 8.34 -18.26
CA ALA A 100 -15.08 9.67 -18.85
C ALA A 100 -14.34 10.59 -17.90
N VAL A 101 -13.39 11.38 -18.43
CA VAL A 101 -12.63 12.35 -17.62
C VAL A 101 -13.55 13.40 -16.99
N GLN A 102 -14.67 13.72 -17.65
CA GLN A 102 -15.65 14.70 -17.18
C GLN A 102 -16.28 14.34 -15.82
N ASP A 103 -16.34 13.04 -15.49
CA ASP A 103 -16.90 12.57 -14.22
C ASP A 103 -16.05 12.99 -13.01
N ILE A 104 -14.74 13.16 -13.23
CA ILE A 104 -13.76 13.49 -12.17
C ILE A 104 -13.16 14.88 -12.31
N LEU A 105 -13.28 15.50 -13.48
CA LEU A 105 -12.66 16.78 -13.80
C LEU A 105 -12.94 17.88 -12.75
N PRO A 106 -14.19 18.09 -12.26
CA PRO A 106 -14.47 19.16 -11.30
C PRO A 106 -13.74 18.99 -9.97
N VAL A 107 -13.50 17.74 -9.55
CA VAL A 107 -12.82 17.43 -8.29
C VAL A 107 -11.32 17.61 -8.47
N VAL A 108 -10.77 17.08 -9.56
CA VAL A 108 -9.34 17.18 -9.90
C VAL A 108 -8.92 18.63 -10.05
N GLU A 109 -9.70 19.46 -10.74
CA GLU A 109 -9.40 20.89 -10.93
C GLU A 109 -9.34 21.64 -9.61
N LYS A 110 -10.32 21.44 -8.72
CA LYS A 110 -10.33 22.09 -7.39
C LYS A 110 -9.12 21.67 -6.55
N MET A 111 -8.76 20.39 -6.61
CA MET A 111 -7.59 19.88 -5.91
C MET A 111 -6.29 20.53 -6.40
N VAL A 112 -6.10 20.59 -7.72
CA VAL A 112 -4.92 21.21 -8.34
C VAL A 112 -4.87 22.71 -8.05
N GLN A 113 -6.01 23.41 -8.04
CA GLN A 113 -6.10 24.82 -7.66
C GLN A 113 -5.65 25.08 -6.21
N GLN A 114 -5.84 24.12 -5.32
CA GLN A 114 -5.36 24.18 -3.94
C GLN A 114 -3.87 23.77 -3.82
N GLY A 115 -3.17 23.59 -4.94
CA GLY A 115 -1.77 23.17 -4.97
C GLY A 115 -1.54 21.71 -4.61
N ARG A 116 -2.59 20.90 -4.55
CA ARG A 116 -2.54 19.47 -4.22
C ARG A 116 -2.62 18.64 -5.50
N ARG A 117 -1.74 17.66 -5.65
CA ARG A 117 -1.66 16.82 -6.86
C ARG A 117 -1.77 15.34 -6.53
N GLU A 118 -1.70 15.00 -5.26
CA GLU A 118 -1.69 13.66 -4.68
C GLU A 118 -3.13 13.17 -4.51
N VAL A 119 -3.50 12.15 -5.28
CA VAL A 119 -4.86 11.60 -5.23
C VAL A 119 -4.88 10.08 -5.36
N VAL A 120 -5.68 9.45 -4.52
CA VAL A 120 -6.03 8.03 -4.62
C VAL A 120 -7.51 7.95 -5.00
N ILE A 121 -7.80 7.22 -6.08
CA ILE A 121 -9.16 7.01 -6.58
C ILE A 121 -9.54 5.56 -6.32
N ILE A 122 -10.64 5.35 -5.61
CA ILE A 122 -11.25 4.06 -5.33
C ILE A 122 -12.62 4.05 -5.98
N ALA A 123 -12.81 3.21 -7.00
CA ALA A 123 -14.03 3.16 -7.80
C ALA A 123 -14.36 1.72 -8.23
N GLU A 124 -15.61 1.47 -8.64
CA GLU A 124 -16.02 0.16 -9.22
C GLU A 124 -15.09 -0.26 -10.38
N ASP A 125 -14.71 0.68 -11.23
CA ASP A 125 -13.63 0.55 -12.21
C ASP A 125 -13.20 1.92 -12.71
N VAL A 126 -11.97 2.02 -13.23
CA VAL A 126 -11.48 3.22 -13.92
C VAL A 126 -10.89 2.79 -15.26
N ASP A 127 -11.54 3.16 -16.35
CA ASP A 127 -11.17 2.69 -17.69
C ASP A 127 -11.35 3.76 -18.77
N GLY A 128 -11.24 3.33 -20.03
CA GLY A 128 -11.53 4.17 -21.19
C GLY A 128 -10.69 5.44 -21.26
N GLU A 129 -11.35 6.55 -21.59
CA GLU A 129 -10.72 7.85 -21.72
C GLU A 129 -10.19 8.34 -20.37
N ALA A 130 -10.96 8.14 -19.29
CA ALA A 130 -10.56 8.58 -17.95
C ALA A 130 -9.21 7.99 -17.53
N LEU A 131 -9.03 6.67 -17.69
CA LEU A 131 -7.78 6.01 -17.35
C LEU A 131 -6.61 6.55 -18.20
N ALA A 132 -6.81 6.69 -19.51
CA ALA A 132 -5.79 7.22 -20.41
C ALA A 132 -5.36 8.64 -20.00
N THR A 133 -6.33 9.50 -19.66
CA THR A 133 -6.05 10.86 -19.22
C THR A 133 -5.30 10.89 -17.89
N LEU A 134 -5.68 10.07 -16.92
CA LEU A 134 -4.99 9.98 -15.62
C LEU A 134 -3.54 9.51 -15.79
N VAL A 135 -3.31 8.49 -16.62
CA VAL A 135 -1.96 8.00 -16.94
C VAL A 135 -1.11 9.10 -17.59
N VAL A 136 -1.65 9.81 -18.59
CA VAL A 136 -0.91 10.90 -19.26
C VAL A 136 -0.57 12.03 -18.28
N ASN A 137 -1.50 12.39 -17.39
CA ASN A 137 -1.25 13.43 -16.38
C ASN A 137 -0.22 12.98 -15.33
N LYS A 138 -0.21 11.70 -14.95
CA LYS A 138 0.82 11.09 -14.09
C LYS A 138 2.20 11.17 -14.73
N LEU A 139 2.32 10.72 -15.98
CA LEU A 139 3.59 10.74 -16.72
C LEU A 139 4.11 12.17 -16.97
N ARG A 140 3.21 13.16 -17.04
CA ARG A 140 3.56 14.58 -17.16
C ARG A 140 3.85 15.27 -15.81
N GLY A 141 3.68 14.59 -14.69
CA GLY A 141 3.87 15.16 -13.35
C GLY A 141 2.82 16.21 -12.95
N ILE A 142 1.69 16.27 -13.67
CA ILE A 142 0.58 17.18 -13.37
C ILE A 142 -0.21 16.64 -12.16
N LEU A 143 -0.39 15.32 -12.11
CA LEU A 143 -1.05 14.62 -11.01
C LEU A 143 -0.16 13.50 -10.50
N ASN A 144 -0.08 13.35 -9.18
CA ASN A 144 0.40 12.13 -8.56
C ASN A 144 -0.81 11.26 -8.19
N VAL A 145 -1.29 10.47 -9.16
CA VAL A 145 -2.52 9.69 -9.03
C VAL A 145 -2.25 8.18 -8.94
N LEU A 146 -3.05 7.51 -8.10
CA LEU A 146 -3.22 6.06 -8.03
C LEU A 146 -4.72 5.74 -8.15
N ALA A 147 -5.11 4.90 -9.11
CA ALA A 147 -6.47 4.39 -9.20
C ALA A 147 -6.50 2.89 -8.85
N VAL A 148 -7.43 2.51 -7.98
CA VAL A 148 -7.64 1.15 -7.48
C VAL A 148 -9.10 0.76 -7.73
N LYS A 149 -9.30 -0.48 -8.19
CA LYS A 149 -10.62 -1.06 -8.42
C LYS A 149 -11.19 -1.58 -7.09
N ALA A 150 -12.43 -1.25 -6.74
CA ALA A 150 -13.12 -1.72 -5.55
C ALA A 150 -14.35 -2.57 -5.91
#